data_AF-A0A848D996-F1
#
_entry.id   AF-A0A848D996-F1
#
_cell.length_a   1.000
_cell.length_b   1.000
_cell.length_c   1.000
_cell.angle_alpha   90.00
_cell.angle_beta   90.00
_cell.angle_gamma   90.00
#
_symmetry.space_group_name_H-M   'P 1'
#
loop_
_entity.id
_entity.type
_entity.pdbx_description
1 polymer ?
#
loop_
_entity_poly.entity_id
_entity_poly.type
_entity_poly.pdbx_seq_one_letter_code
_entity_poly.pdbx_strand_id
1 'polypeptide(L)'
;MHKMIVMLAAGWLLLAALPAPASAGLVGFQYQREIAICENSGETLRDYQVLVELAGSDFPGEAQPDGDDIRFTDADGRELSYWIEEFDAGSKRAVIWVKVPLIPANGEAKPFGEQRI
;
A
#
# COMPACT_ATOMS: atom_id res chain seq x y z
N MET A 1 32.73 -19.72 -44.75
CA MET A 1 31.56 -20.61 -44.57
C MET A 1 31.79 -21.43 -43.32
N HIS A 2 31.00 -21.21 -42.27
CA HIS A 2 30.47 -22.21 -41.33
C HIS A 2 29.38 -21.47 -40.54
N LYS A 3 28.15 -21.95 -40.70
CA LYS A 3 26.92 -21.42 -40.08
C LYS A 3 26.86 -21.95 -38.65
N MET A 4 26.64 -21.11 -37.66
CA MET A 4 26.13 -21.54 -36.35
C MET A 4 25.01 -20.59 -35.94
N ILE A 5 23.78 -21.11 -36.02
CA ILE A 5 22.57 -20.53 -35.44
C ILE A 5 22.56 -20.99 -33.99
N VAL A 6 22.62 -20.06 -33.04
CA VAL A 6 22.23 -20.30 -31.65
C VAL A 6 20.81 -19.75 -31.51
N MET A 7 19.84 -20.65 -31.40
CA MET A 7 18.53 -20.33 -30.87
C MET A 7 18.60 -20.46 -29.34
N LEU A 8 18.35 -19.37 -28.63
CA LEU A 8 17.90 -19.44 -27.23
C LEU A 8 16.43 -19.06 -27.23
N ALA A 9 15.61 -20.01 -26.79
CA ALA A 9 14.18 -19.93 -26.76
C ALA A 9 13.71 -18.71 -25.96
N ALA A 10 12.87 -17.88 -26.60
CA ALA A 10 12.06 -16.91 -25.90
C ALA A 10 11.05 -17.67 -25.03
N GLY A 11 11.41 -17.88 -23.77
CA GLY A 11 10.49 -18.35 -22.75
C GLY A 11 9.51 -17.22 -22.44
N TRP A 12 8.33 -17.29 -23.03
CA TRP A 12 7.19 -16.47 -22.61
C TRP A 12 6.81 -16.92 -21.20
N LEU A 13 7.30 -16.22 -20.19
CA LEU A 13 6.81 -16.38 -18.83
C LEU A 13 5.44 -15.70 -18.79
N LEU A 14 4.37 -16.49 -18.90
CA LEU A 14 3.04 -16.04 -18.54
C LEU A 14 3.06 -15.84 -17.02
N LEU A 15 3.39 -14.63 -16.57
CA LEU A 15 3.19 -14.23 -15.19
C LEU A 15 1.67 -14.17 -14.99
N ALA A 16 1.09 -15.29 -14.56
CA ALA A 16 -0.28 -15.28 -14.07
C ALA A 16 -0.29 -14.33 -12.87
N ALA A 17 -0.83 -13.13 -13.06
CA ALA A 17 -1.21 -12.27 -11.96
C ALA A 17 -2.22 -13.07 -11.13
N LEU A 18 -1.76 -13.65 -10.02
CA LEU A 18 -2.66 -14.21 -9.04
C LEU A 18 -3.62 -13.08 -8.66
N PRO A 19 -4.95 -13.29 -8.69
CA PRO A 19 -5.84 -12.30 -8.13
C PRO A 19 -5.40 -12.09 -6.68
N ALA A 20 -4.88 -10.90 -6.37
CA ALA A 20 -4.68 -10.51 -4.98
C ALA A 20 -6.04 -10.73 -4.30
N PRO A 21 -6.09 -11.42 -3.14
CA PRO A 21 -7.35 -11.52 -2.42
C PRO A 21 -7.85 -10.09 -2.22
N ALA A 22 -9.01 -9.77 -2.80
CA ALA A 22 -9.72 -8.57 -2.41
C ALA A 22 -9.94 -8.72 -0.91
N SER A 23 -9.26 -7.89 -0.12
CA SER A 23 -9.38 -7.90 1.32
C SER A 23 -10.86 -7.86 1.68
N ALA A 24 -11.30 -8.83 2.46
CA ALA A 24 -12.67 -8.85 2.93
C ALA A 24 -12.92 -7.56 3.73
N GLY A 25 -13.90 -6.76 3.29
CA GLY A 25 -14.37 -5.56 3.98
C GLY A 25 -14.53 -5.81 5.48
N LEU A 26 -13.90 -5.01 6.34
CA LEU A 26 -14.19 -5.03 7.77
C LEU A 26 -15.65 -4.58 7.95
N VAL A 27 -16.43 -5.35 8.71
CA VAL A 27 -17.83 -5.02 9.00
C VAL A 27 -17.89 -3.64 9.67
N GLY A 28 -18.49 -2.66 8.99
CA GLY A 28 -18.63 -1.28 9.49
C GLY A 28 -17.92 -0.21 8.67
N PHE A 29 -16.98 -0.59 7.79
CA PHE A 29 -16.26 0.35 6.91
C PHE A 29 -16.77 0.21 5.47
N GLN A 30 -17.16 1.32 4.87
CA GLN A 30 -17.84 1.34 3.56
C GLN A 30 -16.89 1.75 2.43
N TYR A 31 -15.79 2.41 2.78
CA TYR A 31 -14.78 2.86 1.84
C TYR A 31 -13.46 2.19 2.12
N GLN A 32 -12.76 1.80 1.06
CA GLN A 32 -11.41 1.28 1.15
C GLN A 32 -10.54 1.80 0.01
N ARG A 33 -9.27 2.05 0.31
CA ARG A 33 -8.25 2.43 -0.66
C ARG A 33 -6.94 1.73 -0.38
N GLU A 34 -6.36 1.16 -1.41
CA GLU A 34 -5.03 0.55 -1.36
C GLU A 34 -3.92 1.62 -1.37
N ILE A 35 -2.92 1.46 -0.50
CA ILE A 35 -1.72 2.28 -0.46
C ILE A 35 -0.51 1.40 -0.82
N ALA A 36 0.20 1.78 -1.88
CA ALA A 36 1.38 1.07 -2.34
C ALA A 36 2.65 1.69 -1.71
N ILE A 37 3.50 0.85 -1.13
CA ILE A 37 4.76 1.26 -0.51
C ILE A 37 5.92 0.64 -1.29
N CYS A 38 6.91 1.48 -1.61
CA CYS A 38 8.13 1.04 -2.29
C CYS A 38 9.35 1.34 -1.41
N GLU A 39 10.16 0.31 -1.16
CA GLU A 39 11.45 0.40 -0.47
C GLU A 39 12.49 0.93 -1.46
N ASN A 40 13.29 1.94 -1.08
CA ASN A 40 14.22 2.63 -2.00
C ASN A 40 15.69 2.61 -1.54
N SER A 41 15.99 2.03 -0.38
CA SER A 41 17.34 1.91 0.18
C SER A 41 18.05 0.61 -0.23
N GLY A 42 17.33 -0.40 -0.71
CA GLY A 42 17.86 -1.72 -1.04
C GLY A 42 17.99 -2.65 0.16
N GLU A 43 17.51 -2.22 1.33
CA GLU A 43 17.55 -2.97 2.58
C GLU A 43 16.15 -3.35 3.05
N THR A 44 16.04 -4.50 3.71
CA THR A 44 14.74 -4.91 4.27
C THR A 44 14.49 -4.13 5.55
N LEU A 45 13.42 -3.34 5.56
CA LEU A 45 13.04 -2.53 6.71
C LEU A 45 12.07 -3.31 7.60
N ARG A 46 12.21 -3.15 8.92
CA ARG A 46 11.34 -3.76 9.93
C ARG A 46 10.84 -2.68 10.88
N ASP A 47 9.58 -2.79 11.29
CA ASP A 47 8.94 -1.87 12.23
C ASP A 47 9.10 -0.39 11.82
N TYR A 48 9.09 -0.13 10.51
CA TYR A 48 9.45 1.16 9.93
C TYR A 48 8.23 2.07 9.83
N GLN A 49 8.44 3.37 10.12
CA GLN A 49 7.37 4.37 10.02
C GLN A 49 7.34 4.95 8.61
N VAL A 50 6.20 4.83 7.96
CA VAL A 50 5.94 5.38 6.63
C VAL A 50 5.00 6.57 6.77
N LEU A 51 5.37 7.67 6.14
CA LEU A 51 4.53 8.85 6.05
C LEU A 51 3.49 8.67 4.94
N VAL A 52 2.23 8.80 5.29
CA VAL A 52 1.08 8.82 4.38
C VAL A 52 0.52 10.25 4.37
N GLU A 53 0.76 10.97 3.29
CA GLU A 53 0.16 12.28 3.04
C GLU A 53 -1.01 12.14 2.07
N LEU A 54 -2.20 12.57 2.50
CA LEU A 54 -3.41 12.57 1.68
C LEU A 54 -3.89 14.00 1.50
N ALA A 55 -4.05 14.43 0.25
CA ALA A 55 -4.50 15.78 -0.06
C ALA A 55 -5.41 15.81 -1.29
N GLY A 56 -6.25 16.83 -1.38
CA GLY A 56 -7.05 17.09 -2.59
C GLY A 56 -8.01 15.94 -2.91
N SER A 57 -7.83 15.29 -4.07
CA SER A 57 -8.64 14.12 -4.47
C SER A 57 -8.34 12.88 -3.65
N ASP A 58 -7.15 12.81 -3.06
CA ASP A 58 -6.74 11.68 -2.22
C ASP A 58 -7.22 11.84 -0.78
N PHE A 59 -7.77 12.99 -0.40
CA PHE A 59 -8.32 13.17 0.93
C PHE A 59 -9.55 12.26 1.16
N PRO A 60 -9.65 11.58 2.32
CA PRO A 60 -10.81 10.77 2.68
C PRO A 60 -12.01 11.65 3.05
N GLY A 61 -12.72 12.17 2.05
CA GLY A 61 -13.85 13.08 2.27
C GLY A 61 -15.04 12.48 3.03
N GLU A 62 -15.09 11.16 3.15
CA GLU A 62 -16.13 10.40 3.85
C GLU A 62 -15.82 10.18 5.34
N ALA A 63 -14.58 10.47 5.76
CA ALA A 63 -14.15 10.28 7.14
C ALA A 63 -14.78 11.32 8.07
N GLN A 64 -14.88 10.98 9.35
CA GLN A 64 -15.32 11.91 10.38
C GLN A 64 -14.40 13.14 10.43
N PRO A 65 -14.89 14.31 10.87
CA PRO A 65 -14.10 15.55 10.86
C PRO A 65 -12.79 15.50 11.67
N ASP A 66 -12.67 14.57 12.62
CA ASP A 66 -11.48 14.30 13.44
C ASP A 66 -10.67 13.08 12.95
N GLY A 67 -11.14 12.37 11.93
CA GLY A 67 -10.47 11.22 11.31
C GLY A 67 -10.40 9.97 12.19
N ASP A 68 -11.21 9.88 13.24
CA ASP A 68 -11.16 8.80 14.23
C ASP A 68 -11.65 7.44 13.70
N ASP A 69 -12.27 7.44 12.52
CA ASP A 69 -12.77 6.30 11.75
C ASP A 69 -11.78 5.83 10.68
N ILE A 70 -10.59 6.44 10.57
CA ILE A 70 -9.57 5.97 9.64
C ILE A 70 -8.85 4.75 10.22
N ARG A 71 -8.78 3.66 9.46
CA ARG A 71 -7.99 2.46 9.82
C ARG A 71 -6.99 2.12 8.73
N PHE A 72 -5.81 1.65 9.15
CA PHE A 72 -4.79 1.08 8.27
C PHE A 72 -4.66 -0.40 8.57
N THR A 73 -4.64 -1.22 7.53
CA THR A 73 -4.45 -2.67 7.65
C THR A 73 -3.27 -3.13 6.80
N ASP A 74 -2.74 -4.34 6.97
CA ASP A 74 -1.85 -4.98 5.99
C ASP A 74 -2.67 -5.72 4.92
N ALA A 75 -2.00 -6.33 3.94
CA ALA A 75 -2.66 -7.11 2.88
C ALA A 75 -3.42 -8.35 3.39
N ASP A 76 -3.15 -8.81 4.61
CA ASP A 76 -3.88 -9.89 5.28
C ASP A 76 -5.04 -9.35 6.15
N GLY A 77 -5.30 -8.03 6.13
CA GLY A 77 -6.34 -7.37 6.90
C GLY A 77 -5.99 -7.13 8.37
N ARG A 78 -4.72 -7.27 8.78
CA ARG A 78 -4.30 -6.99 10.17
C ARG A 78 -4.13 -5.50 10.38
N GLU A 79 -4.75 -4.97 11.42
CA GLU A 79 -4.64 -3.55 11.76
C GLU A 79 -3.18 -3.16 12.09
N LEU A 80 -2.75 -2.03 11.53
CA LEU A 80 -1.42 -1.46 11.73
C LEU A 80 -1.49 -0.33 12.75
N SER A 81 -0.43 -0.16 13.56
CA SER A 81 -0.32 1.00 14.44
C SER A 81 -0.03 2.26 13.62
N TYR A 82 -0.70 3.37 13.95
CA TYR A 82 -0.51 4.64 13.28
C TYR A 82 -0.66 5.82 14.24
N TRP A 83 -0.20 6.99 13.81
CA TRP A 83 -0.39 8.26 14.49
C TRP A 83 -0.83 9.32 13.47
N ILE A 84 -1.96 9.96 13.75
CA ILE A 84 -2.46 11.10 12.97
C ILE A 84 -1.72 12.34 13.47
N GLU A 85 -0.80 12.84 12.65
CA GLU A 85 -0.07 14.09 12.91
C GLU A 85 -0.96 15.30 12.57
N GLU A 86 -1.69 15.22 11.46
CA GLU A 86 -2.62 16.25 11.01
C GLU A 86 -3.84 15.61 10.34
N PHE A 87 -5.01 16.14 10.64
CA PHE A 87 -6.24 15.86 9.91
C PHE A 87 -7.11 17.11 9.86
N ASP A 88 -7.29 17.65 8.66
CA ASP A 88 -8.07 18.86 8.43
C ASP A 88 -9.00 18.65 7.22
N ALA A 89 -10.27 18.40 7.53
CA ALA A 89 -11.31 18.18 6.52
C ALA A 89 -11.64 19.44 5.70
N GLY A 90 -11.40 20.64 6.24
CA GLY A 90 -11.70 21.90 5.57
C GLY A 90 -10.73 22.19 4.41
N SER A 91 -9.44 21.99 4.65
CA SER A 91 -8.34 22.11 3.69
C SER A 91 -8.09 20.82 2.91
N LYS A 92 -8.76 19.72 3.29
CA LYS A 92 -8.60 18.38 2.71
C LYS A 92 -7.16 17.91 2.75
N ARG A 93 -6.58 17.91 3.96
CA ARG A 93 -5.21 17.46 4.23
C ARG A 93 -5.17 16.49 5.39
N ALA A 94 -4.46 15.38 5.23
CA ALA A 94 -4.13 14.46 6.31
C ALA A 94 -2.67 14.05 6.22
N VAL A 95 -2.00 14.01 7.37
CA VAL A 95 -0.61 13.57 7.54
C VAL A 95 -0.60 12.49 8.60
N ILE A 96 -0.28 11.27 8.20
CA ILE A 96 -0.43 10.08 9.06
C ILE A 96 0.84 9.25 8.99
N TRP A 97 1.41 8.94 10.16
CA TRP A 97 2.54 8.04 10.28
C TRP A 97 2.04 6.62 10.55
N VAL A 98 2.35 5.69 9.66
CA VAL A 98 1.91 4.28 9.77
C VAL A 98 3.12 3.40 10.02
N LYS A 99 3.06 2.57 11.07
CA LYS A 99 4.12 1.61 11.40
C LYS A 99 3.92 0.32 10.62
N VAL A 100 4.83 0.03 9.71
CA VAL A 100 4.81 -1.16 8.85
C VAL A 100 5.78 -2.21 9.39
N PRO A 101 5.31 -3.44 9.72
CA PRO A 101 6.16 -4.46 10.35
C PRO A 101 7.32 -4.94 9.48
N LEU A 102 7.13 -5.00 8.16
CA LEU A 102 8.12 -5.50 7.21
C LEU A 102 7.92 -4.83 5.84
N ILE A 103 8.98 -4.21 5.32
CA ILE A 103 9.04 -3.71 3.95
C ILE A 103 10.24 -4.40 3.27
N PRO A 104 10.01 -5.35 2.35
CA PRO A 104 11.08 -6.07 1.69
C PRO A 104 11.95 -5.15 0.82
N ALA A 105 13.26 -5.38 0.84
CA ALA A 105 14.21 -4.73 -0.07
C ALA A 105 13.84 -4.96 -1.53
N ASN A 106 14.01 -3.94 -2.38
CA ASN A 106 13.80 -4.03 -3.83
C ASN A 106 12.41 -4.57 -4.22
N GLY A 107 11.42 -4.43 -3.33
CA GLY A 107 10.05 -4.81 -3.64
C GLY A 107 9.51 -3.95 -4.76
N GLU A 108 8.81 -4.56 -5.72
CA GLU A 108 7.79 -3.84 -6.49
C GLU A 108 6.86 -3.12 -5.51
N ALA A 109 6.24 -2.01 -5.92
CA ALA A 109 5.27 -1.30 -5.09
C ALA A 109 4.17 -2.30 -4.68
N LYS A 110 4.28 -2.83 -3.45
CA LYS A 110 3.36 -3.85 -2.96
C LYS A 110 2.20 -3.14 -2.29
N PRO A 111 0.96 -3.61 -2.48
CA PRO A 111 -0.17 -3.24 -1.65
C PRO A 111 0.24 -3.48 -0.19
N PHE A 112 0.62 -2.43 0.53
CA PHE A 112 0.88 -2.51 1.96
C PHE A 112 -0.20 -1.67 2.62
N GLY A 113 -1.40 -2.19 2.46
CA GLY A 113 -2.49 -1.82 3.31
C GLY A 113 -3.61 -1.07 2.66
N GLU A 114 -4.75 -1.22 3.32
CA GLU A 114 -5.97 -0.56 2.93
C GLU A 114 -6.30 0.49 3.98
N GLN A 115 -6.41 1.73 3.52
CA GLN A 115 -7.11 2.78 4.24
C GLN A 115 -8.60 2.43 4.19
N ARG A 116 -9.22 2.26 5.35
CA ARG A 116 -10.66 2.01 5.47
C ARG A 116 -11.33 3.14 6.25
N ILE A 117 -12.52 3.53 5.80
CA ILE A 117 -13.38 4.60 6.35
C ILE A 117 -14.82 4.08 6.40
#